data_AF-A0A640M7P3-F1
#
_entry.id   AF-A0A640M7P3-F1
#
_cell.length_a   1.000
_cell.length_b   1.000
_cell.length_c   1.000
_cell.angle_alpha   90.00
_cell.angle_beta   90.00
_cell.angle_gamma   90.00
#
_symmetry.space_group_name_H-M   'P 1'
#
loop_
_entity.id
_entity.type
_entity.pdbx_description
1 polymer ?
#
loop_
_entity_poly.entity_id
_entity_poly.type
_entity_poly.pdbx_seq_one_letter_code
_entity_poly.pdbx_strand_id
1 'polypeptide(L)'
;MKHSIGNVSTSYIIRLILNDLDTFITAGKREFNFCLESGLSFVEELLADWLEWFNDYPQGISPGELKEIKREIGELMGSMSIWSHHTEEREGFIKQFRDYFGGYIGFCKLVRDVYIEELKDDLLY
;
A
#
# COMPACT_ATOMS: atom_id res chain seq x y z
N MET A 1 10.34 -13.81 -15.83
CA MET A 1 8.99 -14.14 -16.32
C MET A 1 8.11 -12.91 -16.16
N LYS A 2 7.23 -12.58 -17.12
CA LYS A 2 6.22 -11.53 -16.91
C LYS A 2 5.12 -12.14 -16.05
N HIS A 3 5.18 -11.89 -14.74
CA HIS A 3 4.12 -12.27 -13.82
C HIS A 3 2.99 -11.26 -14.00
N SER A 4 1.98 -11.56 -14.83
CA SER A 4 0.72 -10.83 -14.78
C SER A 4 -0.12 -11.47 -13.68
N ILE A 5 -0.10 -10.89 -12.49
CA ILE A 5 -1.01 -11.29 -11.42
C ILE A 5 -2.42 -10.96 -11.92
N GLY A 6 -3.36 -11.90 -11.81
CA GLY A 6 -4.74 -11.66 -12.24
C GLY A 6 -5.31 -10.45 -11.50
N ASN A 7 -5.94 -9.53 -12.23
CA ASN A 7 -6.41 -8.24 -11.70
C ASN A 7 -7.24 -8.38 -10.41
N VAL A 8 -8.06 -9.43 -10.31
CA VAL A 8 -8.89 -9.73 -9.12
C VAL A 8 -8.06 -10.11 -7.88
N SER A 9 -6.98 -10.88 -8.04
CA SER A 9 -6.11 -11.25 -6.92
C SER A 9 -5.28 -10.08 -6.43
N THR A 10 -4.78 -9.24 -7.34
CA THR A 10 -4.06 -8.00 -7.02
C THR A 10 -4.96 -7.07 -6.18
N SER A 11 -6.18 -6.85 -6.67
CA SER A 11 -7.18 -6.02 -6.02
C SER A 11 -7.48 -6.44 -4.59
N TYR A 12 -7.72 -7.73 -4.38
CA TYR A 12 -8.02 -8.27 -3.06
C TYR A 12 -6.85 -8.11 -2.09
N ILE A 13 -5.62 -8.35 -2.53
CA ILE A 13 -4.42 -8.20 -1.70
C ILE A 13 -4.19 -6.73 -1.32
N ILE A 14 -4.32 -5.80 -2.28
CA ILE A 14 -4.24 -4.36 -2.00
C ILE A 14 -5.25 -3.97 -0.94
N ARG A 15 -6.51 -4.41 -1.08
CA ARG A 15 -7.56 -4.10 -0.11
C ARG A 15 -7.25 -4.62 1.28
N LEU A 16 -6.76 -5.86 1.40
CA LEU A 16 -6.36 -6.43 2.69
C LEU A 16 -5.27 -5.58 3.35
N ILE A 17 -4.21 -5.27 2.60
CA ILE A 17 -3.05 -4.52 3.09
C ILE A 17 -3.46 -3.10 3.49
N LEU A 18 -4.27 -2.41 2.69
CA LEU A 18 -4.69 -1.05 2.97
C LEU A 18 -5.67 -0.99 4.16
N ASN A 19 -6.62 -1.92 4.27
CA ASN A 19 -7.52 -1.94 5.43
C ASN A 19 -6.75 -2.16 6.75
N ASP A 20 -5.75 -3.05 6.75
CA ASP A 20 -4.91 -3.27 7.91
C ASP A 20 -3.99 -2.07 8.19
N LEU A 21 -3.51 -1.36 7.15
CA LEU A 21 -2.79 -0.09 7.28
C LEU A 21 -3.66 1.00 7.94
N ASP A 22 -4.92 1.16 7.53
CA ASP A 22 -5.86 2.13 8.15
C ASP A 22 -6.01 1.83 9.65
N THR A 23 -6.21 0.55 9.97
CA THR A 23 -6.39 0.07 11.34
C THR A 23 -5.11 0.26 12.17
N PHE A 24 -3.95 0.01 11.58
CA PHE A 24 -2.65 0.21 12.22
C PHE A 24 -2.43 1.66 12.62
N ILE A 25 -2.72 2.59 11.72
CA ILE A 25 -2.49 4.02 11.97
C ILE A 25 -3.52 4.59 12.94
N THR A 26 -4.79 4.20 12.81
CA THR A 26 -5.88 4.78 13.62
C THR A 26 -6.01 4.16 15.00
N ALA A 27 -5.76 2.86 15.12
CA ALA A 27 -5.99 2.10 16.35
C ALA A 27 -4.70 1.52 16.95
N GLY A 28 -3.54 1.65 16.29
CA GLY A 28 -2.27 1.06 16.73
C GLY A 28 -2.26 -0.47 16.67
N LYS A 29 -3.18 -1.09 15.93
CA LYS A 29 -3.35 -2.54 15.83
C LYS A 29 -3.16 -2.98 14.39
N ARG A 30 -2.41 -4.06 14.19
CA ARG A 30 -2.28 -4.73 12.89
C ARG A 30 -2.69 -6.19 13.02
N GLU A 31 -3.37 -6.70 12.01
CA GLU A 31 -3.75 -8.09 11.82
C GLU A 31 -2.59 -8.88 11.23
N PHE A 32 -1.89 -8.33 10.24
CA PHE A 32 -0.83 -9.05 9.53
C PHE A 32 0.53 -8.47 9.90
N ASN A 33 1.43 -9.28 10.47
CA ASN A 33 2.81 -8.88 10.73
C ASN A 33 3.79 -9.63 9.82
N PHE A 34 3.69 -9.36 8.52
CA PHE A 34 4.57 -9.87 7.47
C PHE A 34 6.03 -9.37 7.56
N CYS A 35 6.38 -8.56 8.56
CA CYS A 35 7.75 -8.08 8.80
C CYS A 35 8.57 -8.96 9.76
N LEU A 36 8.00 -10.05 10.28
CA LEU A 36 8.69 -10.93 11.22
C LEU A 36 9.77 -11.79 10.53
N GLU A 37 10.90 -11.99 11.23
CA GLU A 37 11.99 -12.85 10.74
C GLU A 37 11.66 -14.34 10.78
N SER A 38 10.70 -14.76 11.62
CA SER A 38 10.25 -16.15 11.74
C SER A 38 8.85 -16.24 12.34
N GLY A 39 8.17 -17.37 12.09
CA GLY A 39 6.84 -17.64 12.65
C GLY A 39 5.67 -16.99 11.90
N LEU A 40 5.87 -16.63 10.64
CA LEU A 40 4.82 -16.13 9.77
C LEU A 40 3.76 -17.21 9.54
N SER A 41 2.50 -16.80 9.51
CA SER A 41 1.43 -17.63 8.97
C SER A 41 1.56 -17.72 7.44
N PHE A 42 0.95 -18.74 6.84
CA PHE A 42 0.91 -18.90 5.38
C PHE A 42 0.36 -17.66 4.65
N VAL A 43 -0.58 -16.94 5.27
CA VAL A 43 -1.14 -15.70 4.70
C VAL A 43 -0.11 -14.58 4.75
N GLU A 44 0.62 -14.44 5.84
CA GLU A 44 1.66 -13.41 5.95
C GLU A 44 2.86 -13.71 5.04
N GLU A 45 3.22 -14.97 4.84
CA GLU A 45 4.21 -15.39 3.83
C GLU A 45 3.74 -14.99 2.43
N LEU A 46 2.48 -15.25 2.08
CA LEU A 46 1.92 -14.85 0.79
C LEU A 46 1.93 -13.34 0.60
N LEU A 47 1.60 -12.57 1.63
CA LEU A 47 1.64 -11.10 1.59
C LEU A 47 3.08 -10.59 1.45
N ALA A 48 4.03 -11.18 2.18
CA ALA A 48 5.46 -10.89 2.07
C ALA A 48 5.96 -11.13 0.64
N ASP A 49 5.74 -12.32 0.09
CA ASP A 49 6.14 -12.69 -1.28
C ASP A 49 5.54 -11.73 -2.32
N TRP A 50 4.27 -11.34 -2.13
CA TRP A 50 3.60 -10.40 -3.01
C TRP A 50 4.18 -8.99 -2.92
N LEU A 51 4.51 -8.52 -1.71
CA LEU A 51 5.15 -7.22 -1.49
C LEU A 51 6.56 -7.16 -2.09
N GLU A 52 7.30 -8.27 -2.10
CA GLU A 52 8.64 -8.34 -2.71
C GLU A 52 8.61 -8.03 -4.21
N TRP A 53 7.51 -8.33 -4.90
CA TRP A 53 7.36 -8.02 -6.31
C TRP A 53 7.45 -6.53 -6.62
N PHE A 54 7.17 -5.68 -5.63
CA PHE A 54 7.27 -4.23 -5.75
C PHE A 54 8.64 -3.68 -5.35
N ASN A 55 9.59 -4.50 -4.90
CA ASN A 55 10.90 -4.01 -4.41
C ASN A 55 11.66 -3.17 -5.45
N ASP A 56 11.47 -3.50 -6.73
CA ASP A 56 12.05 -2.76 -7.85
C ASP A 56 11.18 -1.57 -8.32
N TYR A 57 10.11 -1.19 -7.61
CA TYR A 57 9.21 -0.12 -8.05
C TYR A 57 9.94 1.23 -8.32
N PRO A 58 9.63 1.91 -9.44
CA PRO A 58 8.63 1.56 -10.46
C PRO A 58 9.14 0.64 -11.58
N GLN A 59 10.40 0.21 -11.54
CA GLN A 59 10.95 -0.73 -12.50
C GLN A 59 10.29 -2.10 -12.36
N GLY A 60 10.20 -2.84 -13.47
CA GLY A 60 9.64 -4.20 -13.48
C GLY A 60 8.11 -4.31 -13.64
N ILE A 61 7.35 -3.23 -13.44
CA ILE A 61 5.88 -3.20 -13.64
C ILE A 61 5.57 -2.52 -14.98
N SER A 62 4.63 -3.08 -15.74
CA SER A 62 4.22 -2.46 -17.01
C SER A 62 3.44 -1.15 -16.76
N PRO A 63 3.55 -0.12 -17.62
CA PRO A 63 2.87 1.16 -17.39
C PRO A 63 1.34 1.05 -17.26
N GLY A 64 0.72 0.14 -18.02
CA GLY A 64 -0.72 -0.11 -17.96
C GLY A 64 -1.15 -0.72 -16.63
N GLU A 65 -0.43 -1.75 -16.19
CA GLU A 65 -0.67 -2.42 -14.90
C GLU A 65 -0.40 -1.48 -13.72
N LEU A 66 0.68 -0.71 -13.76
CA LEU A 66 0.97 0.28 -12.73
C LEU A 66 -0.15 1.33 -12.63
N LYS A 67 -0.70 1.78 -13.77
CA LYS A 67 -1.81 2.72 -13.79
C LYS A 67 -3.07 2.13 -13.13
N GLU A 68 -3.37 0.86 -13.39
CA GLU A 68 -4.52 0.18 -12.76
C GLU A 68 -4.33 0.02 -11.26
N ILE A 69 -3.14 -0.41 -10.82
CA ILE A 69 -2.79 -0.55 -9.40
C ILE A 69 -2.88 0.80 -8.68
N LYS A 70 -2.33 1.87 -9.27
CA LYS A 70 -2.39 3.22 -8.70
C LYS A 70 -3.84 3.69 -8.51
N ARG A 71 -4.67 3.52 -9.54
CA ARG A 71 -6.10 3.88 -9.49
C ARG A 71 -6.81 3.15 -8.35
N GLU A 72 -6.57 1.84 -8.23
CA GLU A 72 -7.20 1.05 -7.18
C GLU A 72 -6.76 1.46 -5.77
N ILE A 73 -5.46 1.70 -5.57
CA ILE A 73 -4.96 2.23 -4.30
C ILE A 73 -5.62 3.57 -3.98
N GLY A 74 -5.73 4.47 -4.96
CA GLY A 74 -6.35 5.78 -4.81
C GLY A 74 -7.82 5.69 -4.41
N GLU A 75 -8.60 4.89 -5.14
CA GLU A 75 -10.02 4.65 -4.84
C GLU A 75 -10.23 4.10 -3.42
N LEU A 76 -9.39 3.15 -2.98
CA LEU A 76 -9.46 2.61 -1.63
C LEU A 76 -9.06 3.65 -0.58
N MET A 77 -7.96 4.37 -0.81
CA MET A 77 -7.47 5.40 0.11
C MET A 77 -8.44 6.54 0.33
N GLY A 78 -9.17 6.98 -0.70
CA GLY A 78 -10.19 8.02 -0.57
C GLY A 78 -11.32 7.66 0.39
N SER A 79 -11.47 6.37 0.74
CA SER A 79 -12.45 5.90 1.73
C SER A 79 -11.86 5.60 3.11
N MET A 80 -10.54 5.69 3.27
CA MET A 80 -9.83 5.37 4.51
C MET A 80 -9.87 6.54 5.51
N SER A 81 -9.79 6.23 6.80
CA SER A 81 -9.79 7.22 7.87
C SER A 81 -8.53 8.08 7.88
N ILE A 82 -7.43 7.55 7.35
CA ILE A 82 -6.16 8.27 7.21
C ILE A 82 -6.17 9.29 6.06
N TRP A 83 -7.22 9.40 5.25
CA TRP A 83 -7.30 10.39 4.18
C TRP A 83 -7.46 11.81 4.75
N SER A 84 -6.43 12.66 4.59
CA SER A 84 -6.42 14.01 5.15
C SER A 84 -5.79 15.03 4.22
N HIS A 85 -6.50 16.16 4.04
CA HIS A 85 -6.02 17.36 3.34
C HIS A 85 -5.14 18.25 4.24
N HIS A 86 -5.06 17.99 5.54
CA HIS A 86 -4.21 18.75 6.47
C HIS A 86 -2.76 18.28 6.36
N THR A 87 -1.86 19.18 5.96
CA THR A 87 -0.45 18.86 5.70
C THR A 87 0.24 18.17 6.88
N GLU A 88 0.02 18.64 8.11
CA GLU A 88 0.66 18.09 9.31
C GLU A 88 0.18 16.66 9.62
N GLU A 89 -1.13 16.41 9.55
CA GLU A 89 -1.70 15.08 9.74
C GLU A 89 -1.21 14.11 8.66
N ARG A 90 -1.24 14.55 7.40
CA ARG A 90 -0.70 13.78 6.28
C ARG A 90 0.75 13.40 6.49
N GLU A 91 1.61 14.34 6.89
CA GLU A 91 3.01 14.04 7.17
C GLU A 91 3.16 13.04 8.32
N GLY A 92 2.28 13.12 9.32
CA GLY A 92 2.15 12.14 10.39
C GLY A 92 1.82 10.73 9.87
N PHE A 93 0.82 10.60 9.01
CA PHE A 93 0.42 9.32 8.42
C PHE A 93 1.50 8.73 7.50
N ILE A 94 2.10 9.56 6.63
CA ILE A 94 3.17 9.13 5.73
C ILE A 94 4.38 8.58 6.49
N LYS A 95 4.72 9.14 7.66
CA LYS A 95 5.79 8.59 8.51
C LYS A 95 5.45 7.18 9.01
N GLN A 96 4.20 6.94 9.39
CA GLN A 96 3.73 5.65 9.89
C GLN A 96 3.65 4.57 8.80
N PHE A 97 3.56 4.92 7.51
CA PHE A 97 3.59 3.92 6.42
C PHE A 97 4.86 3.07 6.49
N ARG A 98 6.00 3.70 6.80
CA ARG A 98 7.27 2.99 6.93
C ARG A 98 7.24 2.00 8.10
N ASP A 99 6.63 2.38 9.21
CA ASP A 99 6.53 1.52 10.40
C ASP A 99 5.64 0.29 10.13
N TYR A 100 4.59 0.46 9.32
CA TYR A 100 3.73 -0.63 8.89
C TYR A 100 4.42 -1.59 7.91
N PHE A 101 5.00 -1.06 6.83
CA PHE A 101 5.60 -1.86 5.75
C PHE A 101 7.01 -2.38 6.05
N GLY A 102 7.70 -1.84 7.05
CA GLY A 102 9.04 -2.28 7.44
C GLY A 102 10.03 -2.24 6.27
N GLY A 103 10.50 -3.41 5.85
CA GLY A 103 11.49 -3.60 4.78
C GLY A 103 10.93 -3.47 3.35
N TYR A 104 9.61 -3.51 3.18
CA TYR A 104 8.96 -3.50 1.86
C TYR A 104 8.83 -2.08 1.28
N ILE A 105 9.99 -1.47 1.02
CA ILE A 105 10.12 -0.06 0.62
C ILE A 105 9.42 0.23 -0.72
N GLY A 106 9.42 -0.74 -1.63
CA GLY A 106 8.83 -0.60 -2.96
C GLY A 106 7.33 -0.30 -2.94
N PHE A 107 6.54 -1.18 -2.32
CA PHE A 107 5.10 -0.96 -2.17
C PHE A 107 4.79 0.21 -1.23
N CYS A 108 5.56 0.40 -0.16
CA CYS A 108 5.43 1.58 0.70
C CYS A 108 5.58 2.89 -0.08
N LYS A 109 6.52 2.95 -1.03
CA LYS A 109 6.72 4.12 -1.89
C LYS A 109 5.54 4.31 -2.85
N LEU A 110 5.03 3.25 -3.46
CA LEU A 110 3.85 3.30 -4.30
C LEU A 110 2.63 3.86 -3.56
N VAL A 111 2.34 3.32 -2.37
CA VAL A 111 1.26 3.79 -1.47
C VAL A 111 1.44 5.28 -1.14
N ARG A 112 2.66 5.70 -0.78
CA ARG A 112 2.97 7.12 -0.52
C ARG A 112 2.76 8.00 -1.76
N ASP A 113 3.23 7.56 -2.92
CA ASP A 113 3.15 8.33 -4.17
C ASP A 113 1.67 8.57 -4.52
N VAL A 114 0.84 7.52 -4.48
CA VAL A 114 -0.62 7.61 -4.73
C VAL A 114 -1.29 8.54 -3.73
N TYR A 115 -0.99 8.38 -2.43
CA TYR A 115 -1.56 9.22 -1.38
C TYR A 115 -1.27 10.72 -1.61
N ILE A 116 -0.08 11.07 -2.14
CA ILE A 116 0.28 12.46 -2.44
C ILE A 116 -0.30 12.93 -3.78
N GLU A 117 -0.32 12.08 -4.80
CA GLU A 117 -0.79 12.39 -6.16
C GLU A 117 -2.30 12.66 -6.15
N GLU A 118 -3.09 11.71 -5.64
CA GLU A 118 -4.56 11.79 -5.66
C GLU A 118 -5.08 12.94 -4.78
N LEU A 119 -4.44 13.24 -3.63
CA LEU A 119 -4.78 14.42 -2.81
C LEU A 119 -4.52 15.76 -3.52
N LYS A 120 -3.54 15.81 -4.45
CA LYS A 120 -3.29 17.03 -5.23
C LYS A 120 -4.35 17.22 -6.30
N ASP A 121 -4.80 16.12 -6.91
CA ASP A 121 -5.85 16.15 -7.91
C ASP A 121 -7.20 16.57 -7.28
N ASP A 122 -7.52 16.09 -6.08
CA ASP A 122 -8.70 16.51 -5.32
C ASP A 122 -8.71 18.02 -4.99
N LEU A 123 -7.55 18.64 -4.77
CA LEU A 123 -7.44 20.09 -4.48
C LEU A 123 -7.57 20.97 -5.73
N LEU A 124 -7.56 20.38 -6.93
CA LEU A 124 -7.68 21.09 -8.20
C LEU A 124 -9.13 21.14 -8.73
N TYR A 125 -10.06 20.47 -8.05
CA TYR A 125 -11.50 20.42 -8.36
C TYR A 125 -12.33 21.34 -7.46
#